data_AF-A0A9W8RVY1-F1
#
_entry.id   AF-A0A9W8RVY1-F1
#
_cell.length_a   1.000
_cell.length_b   1.000
_cell.length_c   1.000
_cell.angle_alpha   90.00
_cell.angle_beta   90.00
_cell.angle_gamma   90.00
#
_symmetry.space_group_name_H-M   'P 1'
#
loop_
_entity.id
_entity.type
_entity.pdbx_description
1 polymer ?
#
loop_
_entity_poly.entity_id
_entity_poly.type
_entity_poly.pdbx_seq_one_letter_code
_entity_poly.pdbx_strand_id
1 'polypeptide(L)'
;MVLADVLKRWQTINGKEAYLCTGTDEHGMKIQQAALKEGMPPKEFCDNNANKFKNLAELSDISYDYFIRTTDQEHKDVVQQFWLLLKARAPEGLGLYKGKHEGWYCVSDECFYPEDLIQPSVVPQTGRKIMASIESGNEVEWVTEETWFFPLSKYKDKLLRFYDENPDWIQPTHRMNEVRNWVENHLEDLSITRPAARLNWGIKDPEDSNNTIYVWVDALVNYLTKSGFGSKWQVDDADTGIWPADVHVVGKDIIRFHAIYWPALLMAAGLPLPKKIVCHNHWTMSNRKMSKSLGNVVNPFFAVQRWNLDPLRYFLMRNGSFKGDMSYANDFIIVAYEKELQANIGNLFNRISRNKTGKWSTLEAVDHARNGKFDSPASIAPLDPEAPDFLSLETTLESAPDAIRKDMDDINLNNALRGVFELLRETNRFITDTEPWKIVKETDLDARVRLNWVIYRCAEALRIAGIFLQPVMPTKAAELLDGLGVKPERRTVEFATKGTDLEYGVAPIKKGDDVKPNAFEAIFPPVPGVELPDYDVVAGRSEPKPQRFRTNNRLGRMAADLAQEARNTPE
;
A
#
# COMPACT_ATOMS: atom_id res chain seq x y z
N MET A 1 -1.02 4.16 3.65
CA MET A 1 -2.38 4.57 3.28
C MET A 1 -3.03 3.58 2.30
N VAL A 2 -2.54 3.42 1.07
CA VAL A 2 -3.16 2.50 0.07
C VAL A 2 -3.37 1.07 0.61
N LEU A 3 -2.37 0.48 1.26
CA LEU A 3 -2.51 -0.86 1.84
C LEU A 3 -3.66 -0.94 2.87
N ALA A 4 -3.75 0.02 3.78
CA ALA A 4 -4.82 0.04 4.79
C ALA A 4 -6.21 0.26 4.17
N ASP A 5 -6.29 1.09 3.12
CA ASP A 5 -7.51 1.29 2.34
C ASP A 5 -7.96 0.03 1.59
N VAL A 6 -7.03 -0.70 0.97
CA VAL A 6 -7.32 -2.01 0.35
C VAL A 6 -7.87 -2.99 1.36
N LEU A 7 -7.31 -3.04 2.57
CA LEU A 7 -7.81 -3.91 3.64
C LEU A 7 -9.21 -3.49 4.10
N LYS A 8 -9.47 -2.19 4.30
CA LYS A 8 -10.82 -1.69 4.63
C LYS A 8 -11.82 -2.08 3.54
N ARG A 9 -11.53 -1.75 2.28
CA ARG A 9 -12.41 -2.03 1.14
C ARG A 9 -12.67 -3.52 0.98
N TRP A 10 -11.67 -4.38 1.23
CA TRP A 10 -11.87 -5.83 1.27
C TRP A 10 -12.91 -6.23 2.33
N GLN A 11 -12.78 -5.76 3.57
CA GLN A 11 -13.75 -6.08 4.62
C GLN A 11 -15.15 -5.56 4.26
N THR A 12 -15.25 -4.36 3.68
CA THR A 12 -16.53 -3.78 3.23
C THR A 12 -17.21 -4.64 2.17
N ILE A 13 -16.50 -5.03 1.10
CA ILE A 13 -17.11 -5.90 0.07
C ILE A 13 -17.35 -7.33 0.56
N ASN A 14 -16.68 -7.74 1.64
CA ASN A 14 -16.89 -9.02 2.36
C ASN A 14 -17.98 -8.90 3.43
N GLY A 15 -18.84 -7.88 3.35
CA GLY A 15 -20.06 -7.75 4.16
C GLY A 15 -19.83 -7.27 5.59
N LYS A 16 -18.64 -6.75 5.93
CA LYS A 16 -18.35 -6.19 7.26
C LYS A 16 -18.39 -4.67 7.25
N GLU A 17 -18.89 -4.12 8.35
CA GLU A 17 -18.65 -2.72 8.67
C GLU A 17 -17.16 -2.54 9.02
N ALA A 18 -16.47 -1.61 8.36
CA ALA A 18 -15.03 -1.45 8.49
C ALA A 18 -14.67 0.03 8.54
N TYR A 19 -13.78 0.36 9.48
CA TYR A 19 -13.33 1.72 9.74
C TYR A 19 -11.82 1.84 9.48
N LEU A 20 -11.41 2.93 8.85
CA LEU A 20 -10.02 3.27 8.59
C LEU A 20 -9.68 4.62 9.23
N CYS A 21 -8.77 4.57 10.20
CA CYS A 21 -8.12 5.75 10.76
C CYS A 21 -6.76 5.98 10.08
N THR A 22 -6.52 7.21 9.63
CA THR A 22 -5.22 7.70 9.14
C THR A 22 -4.99 9.09 9.72
N GLY A 23 -3.79 9.65 9.62
CA GLY A 23 -3.57 10.97 10.18
C GLY A 23 -2.14 11.49 10.08
N THR A 24 -1.89 12.54 10.84
CA THR A 24 -0.59 13.21 10.96
C THR A 24 -0.16 13.30 12.42
N ASP A 25 1.07 12.84 12.68
CA ASP A 25 1.80 13.11 13.92
C ASP A 25 2.50 14.48 13.79
N GLU A 26 2.10 15.41 14.64
CA GLU A 26 2.35 16.83 14.49
C GLU A 26 3.16 17.44 15.64
N HIS A 27 3.62 16.67 16.62
CA HIS A 27 4.40 17.18 17.75
C HIS A 27 5.88 16.77 17.69
N GLY A 28 6.68 17.29 18.61
CA GLY A 28 8.08 16.91 18.77
C GLY A 28 9.09 17.87 18.12
N MET A 29 10.36 17.66 18.46
CA MET A 29 11.44 18.59 18.14
C MET A 29 11.63 18.78 16.64
N LYS A 30 11.51 17.72 15.85
CA LYS A 30 11.68 17.77 14.39
C LYS A 30 10.70 18.73 13.72
N ILE A 31 9.45 18.77 14.22
CA ILE A 31 8.43 19.69 13.70
C ILE A 31 8.73 21.12 14.12
N GLN A 32 9.09 21.33 15.40
CA GLN A 32 9.50 22.63 15.93
C GLN A 32 10.66 23.23 15.11
N GLN A 33 11.72 22.46 14.87
CA GLN A 33 12.88 22.87 14.07
C GLN A 33 12.52 23.14 12.60
N ALA A 34 11.71 22.29 11.99
CA ALA A 34 11.29 22.48 10.60
C ALA A 34 10.46 23.76 10.43
N ALA A 35 9.54 24.03 11.35
CA ALA A 35 8.74 25.25 11.35
C ALA A 35 9.62 26.50 11.55
N LEU A 36 10.57 26.45 12.48
CA LEU A 36 11.53 27.53 12.71
C LEU A 36 12.37 27.83 11.47
N LYS A 37 12.85 26.79 10.78
CA LYS A 37 13.65 26.93 9.55
C LYS A 37 12.88 27.59 8.40
N GLU A 38 11.58 27.35 8.32
CA GLU A 38 10.68 28.00 7.35
C GLU A 38 10.20 29.37 7.82
N GLY A 39 10.56 29.80 9.04
CA GLY A 39 10.14 31.09 9.61
C GLY A 39 8.66 31.14 9.98
N MET A 40 8.05 30.00 10.32
CA MET A 40 6.62 29.86 10.54
C MET A 40 6.28 29.36 11.96
N PRO A 41 5.12 29.71 12.54
CA PRO A 41 4.62 29.07 13.75
C PRO A 41 4.39 27.56 13.54
N PRO A 42 4.74 26.69 14.51
CA PRO A 42 4.59 25.23 14.38
C PRO A 42 3.16 24.78 14.04
N LYS A 43 2.13 25.40 14.63
CA LYS A 43 0.73 25.07 14.34
C LYS A 43 0.39 25.29 12.86
N GLU A 44 0.80 26.41 12.30
CA GLU A 44 0.55 26.77 10.89
C GLU A 44 1.32 25.85 9.94
N PHE A 45 2.57 25.52 10.29
CA PHE A 45 3.36 24.53 9.57
C PHE A 45 2.67 23.15 9.53
N CYS A 46 2.15 22.70 10.68
CA CYS A 46 1.39 21.46 10.78
C CYS A 46 0.07 21.51 9.99
N ASP A 47 -0.67 22.62 10.06
CA ASP A 47 -1.91 22.83 9.30
C ASP A 47 -1.68 22.68 7.79
N ASN A 48 -0.62 23.32 7.29
CA ASN A 48 -0.24 23.22 5.88
C ASN A 48 0.17 21.80 5.47
N ASN A 49 0.91 21.09 6.32
CA ASN A 49 1.31 19.71 6.03
C ASN A 49 0.14 18.73 6.11
N ALA A 50 -0.74 18.85 7.11
CA ALA A 50 -1.95 18.05 7.24
C ALA A 50 -2.85 18.19 6.00
N ASN A 51 -3.03 19.41 5.50
CA ASN A 51 -3.78 19.65 4.26
C ASN A 51 -3.12 18.98 3.05
N LYS A 52 -1.79 18.99 2.92
CA LYS A 52 -1.09 18.25 1.86
C LYS A 52 -1.36 16.74 1.94
N PHE A 53 -1.35 16.15 3.14
CA PHE A 53 -1.66 14.74 3.34
C PHE A 53 -3.12 14.41 3.05
N LYS A 54 -4.08 15.28 3.41
CA LYS A 54 -5.49 15.14 3.04
C LYS A 54 -5.68 15.19 1.52
N ASN A 55 -5.09 16.18 0.85
CA ASN A 55 -5.13 16.28 -0.62
C ASN A 55 -4.51 15.05 -1.29
N LEU A 56 -3.43 14.50 -0.73
CA LEU A 56 -2.82 13.28 -1.24
C LEU A 56 -3.74 12.05 -1.04
N ALA A 57 -4.43 11.98 0.10
CA ALA A 57 -5.39 10.91 0.40
C ALA A 57 -6.59 10.96 -0.55
N GLU A 58 -7.11 12.15 -0.83
CA GLU A 58 -8.18 12.39 -1.80
C GLU A 58 -7.73 12.02 -3.22
N LEU A 59 -6.56 12.51 -3.66
CA LEU A 59 -5.99 12.17 -4.96
C LEU A 59 -5.75 10.66 -5.13
N SER A 60 -5.49 9.96 -4.02
CA SER A 60 -5.23 8.52 -3.99
C SER A 60 -6.49 7.66 -3.75
N ASP A 61 -7.67 8.27 -3.74
CA ASP A 61 -8.97 7.65 -3.41
C ASP A 61 -8.91 6.77 -2.15
N ILE A 62 -8.37 7.33 -1.07
CA ILE A 62 -8.31 6.66 0.23
C ILE A 62 -9.65 6.88 0.94
N SER A 63 -10.39 5.79 1.14
CA SER A 63 -11.66 5.79 1.88
C SER A 63 -11.38 5.71 3.38
N TYR A 64 -10.76 6.73 3.97
CA TYR A 64 -10.63 6.81 5.43
C TYR A 64 -11.90 7.37 6.07
N ASP A 65 -12.23 6.92 7.27
CA ASP A 65 -13.38 7.42 8.05
C ASP A 65 -12.93 8.49 9.04
N TYR A 66 -11.68 8.41 9.50
CA TYR A 66 -11.09 9.37 10.41
C TYR A 66 -9.72 9.84 9.88
N PHE A 67 -9.56 11.16 9.77
CA PHE A 67 -8.26 11.80 9.61
C PHE A 67 -7.88 12.48 10.92
N ILE A 68 -7.10 11.81 11.76
CA ILE A 68 -6.68 12.34 13.06
C ILE A 68 -5.46 13.27 12.91
N ARG A 69 -5.42 14.32 13.71
CA ARG A 69 -4.22 15.15 13.88
C ARG A 69 -3.88 15.19 15.36
N THR A 70 -2.63 15.00 15.73
CA THR A 70 -2.27 15.02 17.16
C THR A 70 -2.40 16.42 17.79
N THR A 71 -2.51 17.48 16.98
CA THR A 71 -2.84 18.83 17.47
C THR A 71 -4.32 19.05 17.78
N ASP A 72 -5.22 18.13 17.40
CA ASP A 72 -6.66 18.21 17.70
C ASP A 72 -6.88 18.20 19.22
N GLN A 73 -7.79 19.05 19.71
CA GLN A 73 -8.04 19.17 21.15
C GLN A 73 -8.54 17.86 21.77
N GLU A 74 -9.43 17.15 21.07
CA GLU A 74 -9.91 15.82 21.47
C GLU A 74 -8.75 14.86 21.73
N HIS A 75 -7.74 14.83 20.85
CA HIS A 75 -6.59 13.96 21.02
C HIS A 75 -5.75 14.35 22.24
N LYS A 76 -5.53 15.65 22.46
CA LYS A 76 -4.79 16.14 23.63
C LYS A 76 -5.45 15.73 24.93
N ASP A 77 -6.77 15.84 25.00
CA ASP A 77 -7.55 15.45 26.17
C ASP A 77 -7.40 13.94 26.44
N VAL A 78 -7.49 13.12 25.38
CA VAL A 78 -7.32 11.66 25.49
C VAL A 78 -5.90 11.27 25.92
N VAL A 79 -4.85 11.94 25.41
CA VAL A 79 -3.47 11.70 25.83
C VAL A 79 -3.27 12.04 27.30
N GLN A 80 -3.83 13.16 27.77
CA GLN A 80 -3.74 13.55 29.18
C GLN A 80 -4.48 12.55 30.09
N GLN A 81 -5.65 12.07 29.67
CA GLN A 81 -6.38 11.02 30.39
C GLN A 81 -5.61 9.70 30.43
N PHE A 82 -5.08 9.26 29.29
CA PHE A 82 -4.25 8.05 29.22
C PHE A 82 -2.99 8.16 30.08
N TRP A 83 -2.36 9.34 30.11
CA TRP A 83 -1.21 9.62 30.95
C TRP A 83 -1.52 9.51 32.44
N LEU A 84 -2.62 10.13 32.89
CA LEU A 84 -3.08 10.02 34.27
C LEU A 84 -3.43 8.57 34.64
N LEU A 85 -4.05 7.84 33.70
CA LEU A 85 -4.33 6.42 33.87
C LEU A 85 -3.05 5.60 34.08
N LEU A 86 -2.00 5.85 33.30
CA LEU A 86 -0.71 5.18 33.48
C LEU A 86 -0.07 5.46 34.84
N LYS A 87 -0.21 6.69 35.36
CA LYS A 87 0.25 7.04 36.71
C LYS A 87 -0.55 6.31 37.81
N ALA A 88 -1.85 6.17 37.62
CA ALA A 88 -2.76 5.69 38.68
C ALA A 88 -2.94 4.17 38.72
N ARG A 89 -3.03 3.50 37.56
CA ARG A 89 -3.53 2.12 37.44
C ARG A 89 -2.43 1.06 37.38
N ALA A 90 -1.21 1.45 37.04
CA ALA A 90 -0.15 0.48 36.85
C ALA A 90 0.11 -0.29 38.17
N PRO A 91 0.26 -1.63 38.11
CA PRO A 91 0.49 -2.43 39.31
C PRO A 91 1.71 -1.95 40.10
N GLU A 92 1.76 -2.26 41.40
CA GLU A 92 2.89 -1.88 42.24
C GLU A 92 4.23 -2.31 41.61
N GLY A 93 5.13 -1.34 41.43
CA GLY A 93 6.42 -1.56 40.79
C GLY A 93 6.41 -1.65 39.25
N LEU A 94 5.25 -1.59 38.58
CA LEU A 94 5.09 -1.55 37.12
C LEU A 94 4.60 -0.20 36.58
N GLY A 95 4.39 0.78 37.48
CA GLY A 95 3.99 2.14 37.14
C GLY A 95 5.12 3.09 36.81
N LEU A 96 4.74 4.27 36.34
CA LEU A 96 5.66 5.33 36.01
C LEU A 96 6.49 5.73 37.23
N TYR A 97 7.78 5.97 37.05
CA TYR A 97 8.65 6.43 38.11
C TYR A 97 9.50 7.61 37.63
N LYS A 98 9.88 8.50 38.55
CA LYS A 98 10.80 9.59 38.25
C LYS A 98 12.24 9.08 38.31
N GLY A 99 13.03 9.47 37.33
CA GLY A 99 14.45 9.15 37.27
C GLY A 99 15.23 10.31 36.67
N LYS A 100 16.56 10.15 36.60
CA LYS A 100 17.45 11.10 35.93
C LYS A 100 17.94 10.48 34.63
N HIS A 101 17.82 11.21 33.54
CA HIS A 101 18.49 10.90 32.29
C HIS A 101 19.73 11.79 32.18
N GLU A 102 20.88 11.17 32.00
CA GLU A 102 22.17 11.86 31.97
C GLU A 102 22.89 11.53 30.67
N GLY A 103 23.47 12.55 30.03
CA GLY A 103 24.25 12.35 28.82
C GLY A 103 24.79 13.64 28.23
N TRP A 104 25.70 13.51 27.27
CA TRP A 104 26.24 14.64 26.52
C TRP A 104 25.18 15.16 25.55
N TYR A 105 24.75 16.39 25.73
CA TYR A 105 23.73 17.05 24.92
C TYR A 105 24.34 18.23 24.17
N CYS A 106 24.12 18.32 22.87
CA CYS A 106 24.42 19.53 22.13
C CYS A 106 23.19 20.43 22.10
N VAL A 107 23.32 21.67 22.59
CA VAL A 107 22.24 22.66 22.51
C VAL A 107 21.98 23.07 21.06
N SER A 108 23.02 23.23 20.25
CA SER A 108 22.91 23.65 18.84
C SER A 108 22.30 22.55 17.94
N ASP A 109 22.65 21.29 18.18
CA ASP A 109 22.12 20.14 17.42
C ASP A 109 20.84 19.57 18.04
N GLU A 110 20.51 20.01 19.26
CA GLU A 110 19.39 19.56 20.09
C GLU A 110 19.28 18.03 20.25
N CYS A 111 20.42 17.36 20.42
CA CYS A 111 20.49 15.90 20.53
C CYS A 111 21.49 15.43 21.57
N PHE A 112 21.28 14.21 22.06
CA PHE A 112 22.25 13.51 22.90
C PHE A 112 23.26 12.78 22.02
N TYR A 113 24.53 12.91 22.37
CA TYR A 113 25.64 12.18 21.79
C TYR A 113 26.10 11.09 22.77
N PRO A 114 26.31 9.86 22.30
CA PRO A 114 27.08 8.89 23.05
C PRO A 114 28.54 9.33 23.18
N GLU A 115 29.23 8.85 24.22
CA GLU A 115 30.59 9.30 24.57
C GLU A 115 31.63 9.08 23.47
N ASP A 116 31.40 8.12 22.58
CA ASP A 116 32.28 7.81 21.45
C ASP A 116 32.14 8.78 20.27
N LEU A 117 31.07 9.60 20.24
CA LEU A 117 30.81 10.59 19.18
C LEU A 117 31.17 12.03 19.58
N ILE A 118 31.90 12.21 20.67
CA ILE A 118 32.35 13.53 21.16
C ILE A 118 33.86 13.56 21.34
N GLN A 119 34.46 14.75 21.22
CA GLN A 119 35.90 14.95 21.41
C GLN A 119 36.20 16.28 22.08
N PRO A 120 37.32 16.39 22.82
CA PRO A 120 37.82 17.68 23.29
C PRO A 120 38.09 18.63 22.12
N SER A 121 37.63 19.87 22.23
CA SER A 121 37.85 20.93 21.25
C SER A 121 38.18 22.26 21.94
N VAL A 122 38.66 23.24 21.17
CA VAL A 122 38.98 24.58 21.67
C VAL A 122 38.26 25.61 20.81
N VAL A 123 37.48 26.48 21.43
CA VAL A 123 36.79 27.58 20.73
C VAL A 123 37.83 28.57 20.22
N PRO A 124 38.02 28.75 18.89
CA PRO A 124 39.15 29.51 18.34
C PRO A 124 39.19 30.98 18.77
N GLN A 125 38.02 31.56 19.03
CA GLN A 125 37.87 32.98 19.36
C GLN A 125 38.18 33.30 20.82
N THR A 126 38.03 32.33 21.73
CA THR A 126 38.13 32.55 23.18
C THR A 126 39.21 31.70 23.85
N GLY A 127 39.71 30.66 23.18
CA GLY A 127 40.64 29.69 23.76
C GLY A 127 40.01 28.76 24.80
N ARG A 128 38.67 28.79 24.97
CA ARG A 128 37.97 27.92 25.92
C ARG A 128 38.03 26.47 25.45
N LYS A 129 38.45 25.56 26.35
CA LYS A 129 38.36 24.12 26.14
C LYS A 129 36.92 23.67 26.36
N ILE A 130 36.38 22.93 25.41
CA ILE A 130 35.00 22.42 25.39
C ILE A 130 35.01 20.94 25.00
N MET A 131 33.89 20.25 25.23
CA MET A 131 33.60 19.03 24.52
C MET A 131 32.77 19.39 23.28
N ALA A 132 33.05 18.78 22.15
CA ALA A 132 32.32 19.02 20.91
C ALA A 132 31.97 17.71 20.21
N SER A 133 30.83 17.69 19.53
CA SER A 133 30.45 16.60 18.63
C SER A 133 31.52 16.42 17.54
N ILE A 134 31.92 15.18 17.29
CA ILE A 134 32.85 14.84 16.21
C ILE A 134 32.23 15.17 14.85
N GLU A 135 30.91 15.01 14.73
CA GLU A 135 30.17 15.17 13.48
C GLU A 135 29.90 16.64 13.15
N SER A 136 29.35 17.40 14.10
CA SER A 136 28.93 18.79 13.86
C SER A 136 30.00 19.82 14.25
N GLY A 137 30.96 19.44 15.10
CA GLY A 137 31.91 20.36 15.71
C GLY A 137 31.28 21.28 16.77
N ASN A 138 29.98 21.14 17.06
CA ASN A 138 29.27 21.96 18.02
C ASN A 138 29.54 21.52 19.45
N GLU A 139 29.51 22.49 20.37
CA GLU A 139 29.72 22.24 21.80
C GLU A 139 28.64 21.34 22.38
N VAL A 140 29.09 20.34 23.16
CA VAL A 140 28.22 19.45 23.95
C VAL A 140 28.48 19.68 25.42
N GLU A 141 27.41 19.61 26.21
CA GLU A 141 27.45 19.72 27.67
C GLU A 141 26.84 18.47 28.30
N TRP A 142 27.37 18.03 29.45
CA TRP A 142 26.74 16.96 30.20
C TRP A 142 25.49 17.50 30.88
N VAL A 143 24.32 16.98 30.48
CA VAL A 143 23.03 17.41 31.02
C VAL A 143 22.41 16.27 31.80
N THR A 144 21.97 16.58 33.01
CA THR A 144 21.14 15.70 33.85
C THR A 144 19.72 16.25 33.86
N GLU A 145 18.75 15.45 33.45
CA GLU A 145 17.35 15.85 33.39
C GLU A 145 16.47 14.89 34.19
N GLU A 146 15.63 15.45 35.05
CA GLU A 146 14.58 14.67 35.69
C GLU A 146 13.47 14.39 34.67
N THR A 147 13.15 13.11 34.47
CA THR A 147 12.13 12.67 33.51
C THR A 147 11.33 11.52 34.10
N TRP A 148 10.11 11.37 33.61
CA TRP A 148 9.32 10.17 33.90
C TRP A 148 9.81 9.01 33.02
N PHE A 149 9.98 7.86 33.66
CA PHE A 149 10.30 6.60 33.01
C PHE A 149 9.10 5.65 33.06
N PHE A 150 8.87 4.95 31.96
CA PHE A 150 8.06 3.75 31.90
C PHE A 150 8.97 2.54 32.14
N PRO A 151 8.70 1.68 33.14
CA PRO A 151 9.56 0.53 33.47
C PRO A 151 9.39 -0.62 32.48
N LEU A 152 9.65 -0.37 31.20
CA LEU A 152 9.45 -1.29 30.08
C LEU A 152 10.18 -2.61 30.29
N SER A 153 11.37 -2.59 30.91
CA SER A 153 12.14 -3.81 31.23
C SER A 153 11.34 -4.82 32.04
N LYS A 154 10.44 -4.36 32.92
CA LYS A 154 9.60 -5.22 33.77
C LYS A 154 8.40 -5.84 33.03
N TYR A 155 8.12 -5.40 31.80
CA TYR A 155 7.07 -5.99 30.94
C TYR A 155 7.58 -7.11 30.04
N LYS A 156 8.88 -7.42 30.07
CA LYS A 156 9.54 -8.43 29.24
C LYS A 156 8.77 -9.76 29.21
N ASP A 157 8.54 -10.38 30.37
CA ASP A 157 7.92 -11.71 30.44
C ASP A 157 6.46 -11.70 29.96
N LYS A 158 5.72 -10.60 30.22
CA LYS A 158 4.34 -10.44 29.73
C LYS A 158 4.28 -10.32 28.21
N LEU A 159 5.20 -9.55 27.62
CA LEU A 159 5.31 -9.41 26.17
C LEU A 159 5.69 -10.74 25.52
N LEU A 160 6.72 -11.43 26.02
CA LEU A 160 7.16 -12.72 25.47
C LEU A 160 6.05 -13.77 25.55
N ARG A 161 5.35 -13.85 26.69
CA ARG A 161 4.19 -14.74 26.83
C ARG A 161 3.10 -14.42 25.81
N PHE A 162 2.76 -13.13 25.64
CA PHE A 162 1.79 -12.72 24.64
C PHE A 162 2.23 -13.12 23.22
N TYR A 163 3.53 -13.03 22.90
CA TYR A 163 4.08 -13.46 21.63
C TYR A 163 4.03 -14.99 21.43
N ASP A 164 4.24 -15.78 22.49
CA ASP A 164 4.10 -17.25 22.46
C ASP A 164 2.65 -17.66 22.23
N GLU A 165 1.70 -16.98 22.87
CA GLU A 165 0.26 -17.24 22.72
C GLU A 165 -0.29 -16.76 21.37
N ASN A 166 0.40 -15.85 20.68
CA ASN A 166 -0.03 -15.24 19.42
C ASN A 166 1.11 -15.20 18.37
N PRO A 167 1.57 -16.35 17.85
CA PRO A 167 2.74 -16.42 16.97
C PRO A 167 2.56 -15.67 15.63
N ASP A 168 1.32 -15.56 15.14
CA ASP A 168 0.97 -14.86 13.89
C ASP A 168 0.48 -13.42 14.11
N TRP A 169 0.71 -12.86 15.29
CA TRP A 169 0.29 -11.49 15.63
C TRP A 169 0.94 -10.43 14.73
N ILE A 170 2.19 -10.67 14.31
CA ILE A 170 2.92 -9.77 13.42
C ILE A 170 3.14 -10.46 12.07
N GLN A 171 2.63 -9.85 11.01
CA GLN A 171 2.83 -10.27 9.64
C GLN A 171 3.81 -9.30 8.95
N PRO A 172 4.89 -9.80 8.30
CA PRO A 172 5.29 -11.21 8.17
C PRO A 172 6.02 -11.78 9.39
N THR A 173 6.05 -13.11 9.53
CA THR A 173 6.60 -13.83 10.69
C THR A 173 8.07 -13.48 11.03
N HIS A 174 8.92 -13.16 10.05
CA HIS A 174 10.30 -12.78 10.37
C HIS A 174 10.40 -11.49 11.19
N ARG A 175 9.43 -10.57 11.05
CA ARG A 175 9.33 -9.36 11.87
C ARG A 175 8.95 -9.67 13.31
N MET A 176 8.12 -10.70 13.51
CA MET A 176 7.83 -11.23 14.85
C MET A 176 9.10 -11.70 15.55
N ASN A 177 9.94 -12.45 14.83
CA ASN A 177 11.22 -12.94 15.36
C ASN A 177 12.18 -11.79 15.70
N GLU A 178 12.27 -10.76 14.85
CA GLU A 178 13.08 -9.56 15.14
C GLU A 178 12.60 -8.82 16.39
N VAL A 179 11.28 -8.66 16.56
CA VAL A 179 10.67 -8.04 17.74
C VAL A 179 10.93 -8.87 18.99
N ARG A 180 10.71 -10.18 18.94
CA ARG A 180 11.00 -11.10 20.05
C ARG A 180 12.46 -10.99 20.48
N ASN A 181 13.40 -11.10 19.54
CA ASN A 181 14.83 -10.99 19.83
C ASN A 181 15.20 -9.63 20.45
N TRP A 182 14.52 -8.55 20.07
CA TRP A 182 14.70 -7.25 20.69
C TRP A 182 14.24 -7.26 22.16
N VAL A 183 13.06 -7.80 22.44
CA VAL A 183 12.51 -7.91 23.80
C VAL A 183 13.35 -8.84 24.69
N GLU A 184 13.93 -9.89 24.12
CA GLU A 184 14.81 -10.81 24.85
C GLU A 184 16.12 -10.15 25.28
N ASN A 185 16.73 -9.36 24.39
CA ASN A 185 18.14 -9.00 24.54
C ASN A 185 18.43 -7.49 24.70
N HIS A 186 17.47 -6.61 24.41
CA HIS A 186 17.70 -5.16 24.27
C HIS A 186 16.61 -4.30 24.90
N LEU A 187 15.87 -4.83 25.89
CA LEU A 187 14.77 -4.12 26.52
C LEU A 187 15.29 -3.23 27.67
N GLU A 188 15.01 -1.94 27.58
CA GLU A 188 15.42 -0.92 28.55
C GLU A 188 14.22 -0.06 28.96
N ASP A 189 14.30 0.57 30.13
CA ASP A 189 13.24 1.48 30.60
C ASP A 189 13.19 2.74 29.73
N LEU A 190 11.97 3.18 29.43
CA LEU A 190 11.72 4.22 28.44
C LEU A 190 11.50 5.57 29.11
N SER A 191 12.30 6.58 28.80
CA SER A 191 11.99 7.97 29.18
C SER A 191 10.84 8.51 28.34
N ILE A 192 9.73 8.86 29.01
CA ILE A 192 8.44 9.21 28.40
C ILE A 192 8.01 10.67 28.64
N THR A 193 8.87 11.51 29.22
CA THR A 193 8.72 12.98 29.18
C THR A 193 10.01 13.66 28.75
N ARG A 194 9.90 14.92 28.31
CA ARG A 194 11.04 15.80 28.02
C ARG A 194 10.82 17.14 28.72
N PRO A 195 11.88 17.82 29.21
CA PRO A 195 11.74 19.16 29.76
C PRO A 195 11.12 20.14 28.75
N ALA A 196 10.06 20.85 29.18
CA ALA A 196 9.32 21.80 28.36
C ALA A 196 10.16 23.01 27.92
N ALA A 197 11.26 23.29 28.63
CA ALA A 197 12.23 24.33 28.26
C ALA A 197 12.90 24.06 26.90
N ARG A 198 13.05 22.78 26.51
CA ARG A 198 13.61 22.39 25.21
C ARG A 198 12.51 22.08 24.21
N LEU A 199 11.51 21.30 24.63
CA LEU A 199 10.40 20.88 23.77
C LEU A 199 9.10 21.58 24.17
N ASN A 200 8.82 22.72 23.53
CA ASN A 200 7.59 23.47 23.75
C ASN A 200 6.44 23.00 22.85
N TRP A 201 6.75 22.34 21.74
CA TRP A 201 5.76 21.84 20.78
C TRP A 201 5.38 20.38 21.04
N GLY A 202 4.48 20.18 22.01
CA GLY A 202 3.94 18.87 22.41
C GLY A 202 2.86 18.97 23.48
N ILE A 203 2.34 17.83 23.92
CA ILE A 203 1.30 17.74 24.96
C ILE A 203 1.96 17.74 26.33
N LYS A 204 1.54 18.65 27.22
CA LYS A 204 2.10 18.75 28.58
C LYS A 204 1.53 17.69 29.52
N ASP A 205 2.33 17.26 30.49
CA ASP A 205 1.84 16.52 31.65
C ASP A 205 0.81 17.41 32.39
N PRO A 206 -0.45 16.96 32.58
CA PRO A 206 -1.50 17.73 33.23
C PRO A 206 -1.18 18.07 34.71
N GLU A 207 -0.28 17.33 35.35
CA GLU A 207 0.12 17.57 36.75
C GLU A 207 1.49 18.26 36.88
N ASP A 208 2.26 18.37 35.80
CA ASP A 208 3.59 18.98 35.81
C ASP A 208 3.89 19.70 34.47
N SER A 209 3.59 20.99 34.41
CA SER A 209 3.76 21.79 33.20
C SER A 209 5.21 21.98 32.73
N ASN A 210 6.20 21.57 33.55
CA ASN A 210 7.62 21.58 33.18
C ASN A 210 8.00 20.37 32.32
N ASN A 211 7.10 19.38 32.18
CA ASN A 211 7.30 18.17 31.41
C ASN A 211 6.33 18.11 30.22
N THR A 212 6.90 17.85 29.04
CA THR A 212 6.18 17.53 27.81
C THR A 212 6.19 16.03 27.62
N ILE A 213 5.02 15.42 27.41
CA ILE A 213 4.86 13.98 27.15
C ILE A 213 5.60 13.61 25.86
N TYR A 214 6.27 12.47 25.88
CA TYR A 214 7.05 11.98 24.76
C TYR A 214 6.17 11.71 23.53
N VAL A 215 6.66 12.15 22.36
CA VAL A 215 5.92 12.10 21.09
C VAL A 215 5.38 10.71 20.74
N TRP A 216 6.08 9.62 21.08
CA TRP A 216 5.57 8.28 20.77
C TRP A 216 4.43 7.83 21.69
N VAL A 217 4.34 8.33 22.93
CA VAL A 217 3.18 8.06 23.78
C VAL A 217 1.96 8.80 23.23
N ASP A 218 2.13 10.08 22.94
CA ASP A 218 1.15 10.94 22.23
C ASP A 218 0.68 10.28 20.93
N ALA A 219 1.61 10.03 20.00
CA ALA A 219 1.31 9.48 18.69
C ALA A 219 0.64 8.11 18.78
N LEU A 220 1.04 7.18 19.66
CA LEU A 220 0.39 5.86 19.76
C LEU A 220 -1.05 5.95 20.29
N VAL A 221 -1.35 6.93 21.15
CA VAL A 221 -2.71 7.13 21.70
C VAL A 221 -3.72 7.56 20.63
N ASN A 222 -3.26 7.99 19.43
CA ASN A 222 -4.15 8.35 18.32
C ASN A 222 -5.19 7.23 18.02
N TYR A 223 -4.78 5.97 18.18
CA TYR A 223 -5.63 4.81 17.92
C TYR A 223 -6.79 4.71 18.93
N LEU A 224 -6.57 5.12 20.18
CA LEU A 224 -7.61 5.19 21.21
C LEU A 224 -8.53 6.38 20.97
N THR A 225 -8.00 7.54 20.58
CA THR A 225 -8.79 8.76 20.41
C THR A 225 -9.99 8.55 19.49
N LYS A 226 -9.78 8.06 18.27
CA LYS A 226 -10.90 7.86 17.31
C LYS A 226 -11.79 6.67 17.63
N SER A 227 -11.35 5.76 18.50
CA SER A 227 -12.23 4.74 19.05
C SER A 227 -13.21 5.27 20.11
N GLY A 228 -13.03 6.52 20.57
CA GLY A 228 -13.89 7.14 21.58
C GLY A 228 -13.44 6.90 23.03
N PHE A 229 -12.20 6.48 23.26
CA PHE A 229 -11.68 6.31 24.62
C PHE A 229 -11.76 7.62 25.41
N GLY A 230 -12.20 7.55 26.66
CA GLY A 230 -12.35 8.69 27.55
C GLY A 230 -13.66 9.48 27.41
N SER A 231 -14.31 9.41 26.24
CA SER A 231 -15.56 10.13 25.96
C SER A 231 -16.78 9.22 25.76
N LYS A 232 -16.60 8.07 25.09
CA LYS A 232 -17.65 7.07 24.81
C LYS A 232 -17.51 5.80 25.63
N TRP A 233 -16.27 5.43 25.94
CA TRP A 233 -15.95 4.26 26.76
C TRP A 233 -14.70 4.54 27.60
N GLN A 234 -14.59 3.86 28.73
CA GLN A 234 -13.46 3.89 29.64
C GLN A 234 -12.95 2.48 29.93
N VAL A 235 -11.91 2.39 30.75
CA VAL A 235 -11.35 1.08 31.12
C VAL A 235 -12.41 0.25 31.85
N ASP A 236 -12.42 -1.05 31.59
CA ASP A 236 -13.36 -2.05 32.13
C ASP A 236 -14.78 -2.02 31.53
N ASP A 237 -15.08 -1.09 30.61
CA ASP A 237 -16.32 -1.13 29.83
C ASP A 237 -16.34 -2.36 28.91
N ALA A 238 -17.49 -3.04 28.85
CA ALA A 238 -17.68 -4.23 28.02
C ALA A 238 -17.80 -3.91 26.52
N ASP A 239 -18.32 -2.73 26.19
CA ASP A 239 -18.46 -2.24 24.82
C ASP A 239 -17.44 -1.12 24.57
N THR A 240 -16.42 -1.43 23.79
CA THR A 240 -15.35 -0.49 23.40
C THR A 240 -15.51 -0.03 21.95
N GLY A 241 -16.68 -0.27 21.33
CA GLY A 241 -16.98 0.09 19.96
C GLY A 241 -16.02 -0.55 18.96
N ILE A 242 -15.23 0.28 18.28
CA ILE A 242 -14.26 -0.15 17.25
C ILE A 242 -12.88 -0.53 17.83
N TRP A 243 -12.70 -0.49 19.16
CA TRP A 243 -11.48 -0.93 19.84
C TRP A 243 -11.62 -2.39 20.31
N PRO A 244 -10.54 -3.20 20.34
CA PRO A 244 -9.21 -2.92 19.80
C PRO A 244 -9.14 -3.02 18.28
N ALA A 245 -8.16 -2.34 17.68
CA ALA A 245 -7.93 -2.39 16.25
C ALA A 245 -7.68 -3.84 15.77
N ASP A 246 -8.41 -4.27 14.74
CA ASP A 246 -8.19 -5.57 14.10
C ASP A 246 -6.82 -5.64 13.42
N VAL A 247 -6.39 -4.56 12.78
CA VAL A 247 -5.10 -4.47 12.08
C VAL A 247 -4.46 -3.10 12.25
N HIS A 248 -3.21 -3.07 12.69
CA HIS A 248 -2.32 -1.92 12.53
C HIS A 248 -1.41 -2.12 11.32
N VAL A 249 -1.49 -1.21 10.33
CA VAL A 249 -0.60 -1.22 9.17
C VAL A 249 0.54 -0.23 9.39
N VAL A 250 1.77 -0.72 9.47
CA VAL A 250 2.95 0.07 9.85
C VAL A 250 4.16 -0.20 8.95
N GLY A 251 5.08 0.76 8.87
CA GLY A 251 6.39 0.55 8.26
C GLY A 251 7.35 -0.20 9.19
N LYS A 252 8.33 -0.91 8.60
CA LYS A 252 9.37 -1.64 9.36
C LYS A 252 10.20 -0.78 10.31
N ASP A 253 10.31 0.50 10.03
CA ASP A 253 11.06 1.48 10.82
C ASP A 253 10.39 1.81 12.16
N ILE A 254 9.08 1.64 12.26
CA ILE A 254 8.30 1.97 13.45
C ILE A 254 7.71 0.75 14.17
N ILE A 255 8.08 -0.46 13.75
CA ILE A 255 7.51 -1.69 14.30
C ILE A 255 7.76 -1.84 15.80
N ARG A 256 8.91 -1.40 16.32
CA ARG A 256 9.24 -1.50 17.74
C ARG A 256 8.26 -0.71 18.61
N PHE A 257 7.86 0.48 18.17
CA PHE A 257 6.88 1.29 18.90
C PHE A 257 5.52 0.58 18.97
N HIS A 258 5.10 -0.09 17.91
CA HIS A 258 3.79 -0.74 17.82
C HIS A 258 3.75 -2.14 18.42
N ALA A 259 4.86 -2.86 18.40
CA ALA A 259 4.94 -4.25 18.82
C ALA A 259 5.55 -4.44 20.21
N ILE A 260 6.21 -3.41 20.77
CA ILE A 260 6.85 -3.45 22.10
C ILE A 260 6.26 -2.37 23.00
N TYR A 261 6.38 -1.10 22.62
CA TYR A 261 6.01 0.01 23.51
C TYR A 261 4.50 0.09 23.69
N TRP A 262 3.77 0.07 22.57
CA TRP A 262 2.33 0.15 22.57
C TRP A 262 1.65 -0.96 23.38
N PRO A 263 1.93 -2.26 23.16
CA PRO A 263 1.32 -3.30 23.97
C PRO A 263 1.72 -3.21 25.44
N ALA A 264 2.95 -2.81 25.76
CA ALA A 264 3.35 -2.63 27.17
C ALA A 264 2.59 -1.48 27.84
N LEU A 265 2.43 -0.34 27.15
CA LEU A 265 1.64 0.80 27.63
C LEU A 265 0.16 0.42 27.81
N LEU A 266 -0.42 -0.34 26.88
CA LEU A 266 -1.79 -0.85 26.99
C LEU A 266 -1.93 -1.85 28.16
N MET A 267 -0.98 -2.77 28.33
CA MET A 267 -0.95 -3.69 29.47
C MET A 267 -0.86 -2.95 30.81
N ALA A 268 -0.07 -1.86 30.87
CA ALA A 268 0.04 -1.01 32.05
C ALA A 268 -1.28 -0.29 32.38
N ALA A 269 -1.98 0.17 31.33
CA ALA A 269 -3.28 0.82 31.42
C ALA A 269 -4.45 -0.17 31.61
N GLY A 270 -4.21 -1.49 31.51
CA GLY A 270 -5.25 -2.51 31.57
C GLY A 270 -6.19 -2.52 30.35
N LEU A 271 -5.71 -2.12 29.18
CA LEU A 271 -6.49 -2.01 27.95
C LEU A 271 -6.27 -3.22 27.00
N PRO A 272 -7.27 -3.59 26.18
CA PRO A 272 -7.12 -4.64 25.17
C PRO A 272 -6.06 -4.30 24.13
N LEU A 273 -5.30 -5.32 23.69
CA LEU A 273 -4.27 -5.21 22.66
C LEU A 273 -4.86 -5.29 21.24
N PRO A 274 -4.23 -4.65 20.22
CA PRO A 274 -4.64 -4.83 18.83
C PRO A 274 -4.48 -6.29 18.40
N LYS A 275 -5.32 -6.75 17.45
CA LYS A 275 -5.38 -8.18 17.09
C LYS A 275 -4.29 -8.62 16.10
N LYS A 276 -3.77 -7.71 15.28
CA LYS A 276 -2.70 -8.00 14.32
C LYS A 276 -1.92 -6.72 13.95
N ILE A 277 -0.63 -6.89 13.65
CA ILE A 277 0.23 -5.86 13.06
C ILE A 277 0.69 -6.35 11.67
N VAL A 278 0.43 -5.56 10.64
CA VAL A 278 0.96 -5.76 9.29
C VAL A 278 2.10 -4.78 9.06
N CYS A 279 3.31 -5.32 8.96
CA CYS A 279 4.53 -4.56 8.77
C CYS A 279 4.98 -4.61 7.30
N HIS A 280 4.92 -3.47 6.60
CA HIS A 280 5.41 -3.36 5.24
C HIS A 280 6.85 -2.82 5.16
N ASN A 281 7.50 -3.08 4.02
CA ASN A 281 8.86 -2.64 3.74
C ASN A 281 8.88 -1.26 3.05
N HIS A 282 10.07 -0.75 2.75
CA HIS A 282 10.23 0.54 2.06
C HIS A 282 10.20 0.38 0.55
N TRP A 283 9.77 1.45 -0.12
CA TRP A 283 10.02 1.64 -1.54
C TRP A 283 11.39 2.28 -1.76
N THR A 284 12.13 1.78 -2.74
CA THR A 284 13.46 2.22 -3.16
C THR A 284 13.42 2.60 -4.63
N MET A 285 14.38 3.43 -5.07
CA MET A 285 14.56 3.77 -6.48
C MET A 285 16.02 3.50 -6.84
N SER A 286 16.26 2.73 -7.90
CA SER A 286 17.61 2.26 -8.30
C SER A 286 18.38 1.58 -7.15
N ASN A 287 17.69 0.72 -6.38
CA ASN A 287 18.21 0.03 -5.18
C ASN A 287 18.76 0.96 -4.08
N ARG A 288 18.37 2.24 -4.09
CA ARG A 288 18.70 3.20 -3.03
C ARG A 288 17.44 3.69 -2.34
N LYS A 289 17.54 3.95 -1.03
CA LYS A 289 16.47 4.61 -0.27
C LYS A 289 16.18 5.98 -0.90
N MET A 290 14.91 6.28 -1.09
CA MET A 290 14.49 7.59 -1.62
C MET A 290 14.81 8.69 -0.59
N SER A 291 15.46 9.76 -1.03
CA SER A 291 15.73 10.93 -0.18
C SER A 291 15.83 12.20 -1.02
N LYS A 292 15.37 13.33 -0.46
CA LYS A 292 15.39 14.63 -1.14
C LYS A 292 16.82 15.06 -1.50
N SER A 293 17.80 14.75 -0.65
CA SER A 293 19.21 15.08 -0.87
C SER A 293 19.84 14.32 -2.04
N LEU A 294 19.41 13.09 -2.32
CA LEU A 294 19.87 12.30 -3.46
C LEU A 294 19.09 12.58 -4.75
N GLY A 295 18.04 13.42 -4.70
CA GLY A 295 17.19 13.73 -5.85
C GLY A 295 16.38 12.56 -6.41
N ASN A 296 16.36 11.40 -5.74
CA ASN A 296 15.72 10.17 -6.21
C ASN A 296 14.32 9.94 -5.59
N VAL A 297 13.62 11.02 -5.22
CA VAL A 297 12.28 10.93 -4.61
C VAL A 297 11.22 10.87 -5.69
N VAL A 298 10.31 9.91 -5.58
CA VAL A 298 9.08 9.88 -6.37
C VAL A 298 8.05 10.78 -5.71
N ASN A 299 7.60 11.82 -6.42
CA ASN A 299 6.47 12.61 -5.99
C ASN A 299 5.16 11.86 -6.31
N PRO A 300 4.36 11.46 -5.32
CA PRO A 300 3.15 10.68 -5.55
C PRO A 300 2.09 11.44 -6.36
N PHE A 301 2.04 12.78 -6.27
CA PHE A 301 1.13 13.60 -7.09
C PHE A 301 1.44 13.44 -8.58
N PHE A 302 2.73 13.53 -8.94
CA PHE A 302 3.17 13.34 -10.33
C PHE A 302 3.03 11.90 -10.79
N ALA A 303 3.24 10.92 -9.89
CA ALA A 303 3.02 9.52 -10.22
C ALA A 303 1.56 9.23 -10.57
N VAL A 304 0.59 9.75 -9.80
CA VAL A 304 -0.84 9.61 -10.10
C VAL A 304 -1.20 10.32 -11.40
N GLN A 305 -0.70 11.55 -11.62
CA GLN A 305 -0.94 12.27 -12.88
C GLN A 305 -0.39 11.52 -14.10
N ARG A 306 0.76 10.86 -13.96
CA ARG A 306 1.41 10.14 -15.06
C ARG A 306 0.74 8.80 -15.37
N TRP A 307 0.41 8.02 -14.34
CA TRP A 307 -0.02 6.62 -14.50
C TRP A 307 -1.51 6.40 -14.32
N ASN A 308 -2.26 7.45 -13.99
CA ASN A 308 -3.58 7.38 -13.39
C ASN A 308 -3.56 6.67 -12.02
N LEU A 309 -4.66 6.84 -11.31
CA LEU A 309 -4.82 6.36 -9.94
C LEU A 309 -4.75 4.83 -9.82
N ASP A 310 -5.70 4.14 -10.46
CA ASP A 310 -5.88 2.70 -10.29
C ASP A 310 -4.69 1.86 -10.79
N PRO A 311 -4.07 2.15 -11.95
CA PRO A 311 -2.85 1.44 -12.34
C PRO A 311 -1.71 1.60 -11.34
N LEU A 312 -1.55 2.79 -10.74
CA LEU A 312 -0.54 3.01 -9.71
C LEU A 312 -0.88 2.24 -8.42
N ARG A 313 -2.14 2.26 -7.97
CA ARG A 313 -2.59 1.46 -6.82
C ARG A 313 -2.38 -0.04 -7.05
N TYR A 314 -2.73 -0.51 -8.24
CA TYR A 314 -2.48 -1.88 -8.68
C TYR A 314 -1.01 -2.24 -8.58
N PHE A 315 -0.13 -1.43 -9.20
CA PHE A 315 1.31 -1.64 -9.12
C PHE A 315 1.81 -1.71 -7.67
N LEU A 316 1.38 -0.79 -6.80
CA LEU A 316 1.80 -0.79 -5.40
C LEU A 316 1.38 -2.06 -4.65
N MET A 317 0.21 -2.62 -4.93
CA MET A 317 -0.27 -3.86 -4.29
C MET A 317 0.33 -5.12 -4.93
N ARG A 318 0.53 -5.11 -6.25
CA ARG A 318 1.06 -6.22 -7.05
C ARG A 318 2.57 -6.41 -6.94
N ASN A 319 3.31 -5.32 -6.76
CA ASN A 319 4.76 -5.31 -6.56
C ASN A 319 5.13 -5.05 -5.10
N GLY A 320 4.13 -4.78 -4.26
CA GLY A 320 4.26 -4.70 -2.82
C GLY A 320 4.80 -6.01 -2.25
N SER A 321 5.75 -5.99 -1.34
CA SER A 321 6.31 -7.20 -0.75
C SER A 321 6.55 -7.07 0.75
N PHE A 322 6.08 -8.05 1.49
CA PHE A 322 6.45 -8.22 2.90
C PHE A 322 7.81 -8.88 3.07
N LYS A 323 8.39 -9.52 2.03
CA LYS A 323 9.67 -10.23 2.13
C LYS A 323 10.89 -9.30 2.16
N GLY A 324 10.81 -8.15 1.51
CA GLY A 324 11.93 -7.21 1.40
C GLY A 324 11.52 -5.86 0.83
N ASP A 325 12.48 -4.95 0.73
CA ASP A 325 12.27 -3.63 0.13
C ASP A 325 11.90 -3.74 -1.35
N MET A 326 11.05 -2.84 -1.79
CA MET A 326 10.41 -2.85 -3.10
C MET A 326 11.07 -1.81 -3.99
N SER A 327 11.21 -2.09 -5.28
CA SER A 327 11.78 -1.15 -6.24
C SER A 327 10.67 -0.46 -7.03
N TYR A 328 10.71 0.86 -7.05
CA TYR A 328 9.91 1.69 -7.93
C TYR A 328 10.70 1.97 -9.21
N ALA A 329 10.12 1.58 -10.34
CA ALA A 329 10.62 1.96 -11.67
C ALA A 329 9.43 2.15 -12.61
N ASN A 330 9.49 3.19 -13.45
CA ASN A 330 8.45 3.47 -14.44
C ASN A 330 8.25 2.29 -15.39
N ASP A 331 9.33 1.62 -15.80
CA ASP A 331 9.27 0.46 -16.69
C ASP A 331 8.49 -0.70 -16.10
N PHE A 332 8.54 -0.89 -14.78
CA PHE A 332 7.74 -1.93 -14.12
C PHE A 332 6.25 -1.60 -14.14
N ILE A 333 5.89 -0.32 -14.04
CA ILE A 333 4.50 0.13 -14.16
C ILE A 333 4.01 -0.05 -15.59
N ILE A 334 4.82 0.30 -16.60
CA ILE A 334 4.50 0.08 -18.02
C ILE A 334 4.23 -1.39 -18.29
N VAL A 335 5.13 -2.28 -17.84
CA VAL A 335 4.97 -3.72 -18.05
C VAL A 335 3.71 -4.26 -17.38
N ALA A 336 3.43 -3.86 -16.14
CA ALA A 336 2.19 -4.23 -15.45
C ALA A 336 0.95 -3.70 -16.18
N TYR A 337 1.00 -2.45 -16.65
CA TYR A 337 -0.08 -1.82 -17.39
C TYR A 337 -0.39 -2.55 -18.71
N GLU A 338 0.63 -2.75 -19.56
CA GLU A 338 0.44 -3.33 -20.88
C GLU A 338 0.09 -4.81 -20.81
N LYS A 339 0.86 -5.59 -20.05
CA LYS A 339 0.75 -7.06 -20.04
C LYS A 339 -0.35 -7.59 -19.14
N GLU A 340 -0.66 -6.89 -18.06
CA GLU A 340 -1.67 -7.34 -17.11
C GLU A 340 -2.98 -6.56 -17.31
N LEU A 341 -2.98 -5.23 -17.13
CA LEU A 341 -4.23 -4.45 -17.15
C LEU A 341 -4.85 -4.35 -18.56
N GLN A 342 -4.09 -3.91 -19.55
CA GLN A 342 -4.59 -3.71 -20.91
C GLN A 342 -4.83 -5.04 -21.61
N ALA A 343 -3.83 -5.94 -21.60
CA ALA A 343 -3.93 -7.21 -22.32
C ALA A 343 -4.93 -8.20 -21.70
N ASN A 344 -4.93 -8.41 -20.38
CA ASN A 344 -5.76 -9.46 -19.79
C ASN A 344 -7.16 -8.97 -19.38
N ILE A 345 -7.30 -7.71 -18.95
CA ILE A 345 -8.61 -7.14 -18.58
C ILE A 345 -9.20 -6.37 -19.75
N GLY A 346 -8.51 -5.33 -20.23
CA GLY A 346 -9.05 -4.40 -21.22
C GLY A 346 -9.48 -5.07 -22.53
N ASN A 347 -8.61 -5.91 -23.12
CA ASN A 347 -8.93 -6.61 -24.35
C ASN A 347 -10.04 -7.65 -24.17
N LEU A 348 -10.00 -8.42 -23.08
CA LEU A 348 -11.01 -9.43 -22.78
C LEU A 348 -12.39 -8.77 -22.58
N PHE A 349 -12.44 -7.72 -21.77
CA PHE A 349 -13.65 -6.93 -21.55
C PHE A 349 -14.23 -6.38 -22.85
N ASN A 350 -13.39 -5.83 -23.73
CA ASN A 350 -13.85 -5.34 -25.03
C ASN A 350 -14.41 -6.45 -25.93
N ARG A 351 -13.85 -7.66 -25.89
CA ARG A 351 -14.36 -8.81 -26.67
C ARG A 351 -15.71 -9.32 -26.15
N ILE A 352 -15.91 -9.30 -24.83
CA ILE A 352 -17.11 -9.83 -24.18
C ILE A 352 -18.24 -8.79 -24.15
N SER A 353 -17.98 -7.62 -23.55
CA SER A 353 -19.02 -6.63 -23.24
C SER A 353 -19.20 -5.58 -24.33
N ARG A 354 -18.16 -5.29 -25.12
CA ARG A 354 -18.16 -4.23 -26.15
C ARG A 354 -17.84 -4.76 -27.54
N ASN A 355 -18.39 -5.92 -27.90
CA ASN A 355 -18.14 -6.53 -29.20
C ASN A 355 -18.61 -5.62 -30.34
N LYS A 356 -17.65 -5.10 -31.11
CA LYS A 356 -17.83 -4.21 -32.26
C LYS A 356 -18.72 -4.76 -33.38
N THR A 357 -18.90 -6.07 -33.44
CA THR A 357 -19.73 -6.71 -34.47
C THR A 357 -21.21 -6.74 -34.11
N GLY A 358 -21.57 -6.54 -32.84
CA GLY A 358 -22.95 -6.63 -32.34
C GLY A 358 -23.57 -8.03 -32.47
N LYS A 359 -22.76 -9.07 -32.72
CA LYS A 359 -23.26 -10.41 -33.05
C LYS A 359 -23.56 -11.30 -31.84
N TRP A 360 -23.04 -10.94 -30.67
CA TRP A 360 -23.39 -11.52 -29.37
C TRP A 360 -23.42 -10.41 -28.33
N SER A 361 -24.05 -10.68 -27.19
CA SER A 361 -24.07 -9.77 -26.05
C SER A 361 -24.00 -10.54 -24.74
N THR A 362 -23.42 -9.91 -23.72
CA THR A 362 -23.42 -10.45 -22.36
C THR A 362 -24.85 -10.68 -21.86
N LEU A 363 -25.77 -9.75 -22.16
CA LEU A 363 -27.18 -9.87 -21.77
C LEU A 363 -27.82 -11.16 -22.30
N GLU A 364 -27.66 -11.46 -23.58
CA GLU A 364 -28.23 -12.68 -24.17
C GLU A 364 -27.58 -13.95 -23.62
N ALA A 365 -26.27 -13.92 -23.37
CA ALA A 365 -25.56 -15.06 -22.78
C ALA A 365 -26.05 -15.36 -21.35
N VAL A 366 -26.26 -14.32 -20.54
CA VAL A 366 -26.83 -14.43 -19.19
C VAL A 366 -28.30 -14.86 -19.26
N ASP A 367 -29.08 -14.36 -20.22
CA ASP A 367 -30.46 -14.81 -20.44
C ASP A 367 -30.53 -16.30 -20.80
N HIS A 368 -29.59 -16.81 -21.58
CA HIS A 368 -29.50 -18.23 -21.88
C HIS A 368 -29.21 -19.05 -20.62
N ALA A 369 -28.29 -18.59 -19.76
CA ALA A 369 -28.00 -19.21 -18.46
C ALA A 369 -29.24 -19.24 -17.56
N ARG A 370 -29.89 -18.08 -17.39
CA ARG A 370 -31.08 -17.89 -16.57
C ARG A 370 -32.24 -18.81 -16.96
N ASN A 371 -32.37 -19.11 -18.25
CA ASN A 371 -33.43 -19.96 -18.80
C ASN A 371 -33.03 -21.44 -18.93
N GLY A 372 -31.93 -21.88 -18.30
CA GLY A 372 -31.52 -23.30 -18.30
C GLY A 372 -31.08 -23.85 -19.66
N LYS A 373 -30.74 -22.98 -20.63
CA LYS A 373 -30.38 -23.43 -21.99
C LYS A 373 -29.05 -24.17 -22.05
N PHE A 374 -28.28 -24.16 -20.96
CA PHE A 374 -26.99 -24.84 -20.85
C PHE A 374 -27.07 -26.23 -20.20
N ASP A 375 -28.26 -26.68 -19.81
CA ASP A 375 -28.42 -27.95 -19.07
C ASP A 375 -28.41 -29.19 -19.99
N SER A 376 -28.40 -28.98 -21.31
CA SER A 376 -28.30 -30.06 -22.31
C SER A 376 -26.86 -30.20 -22.79
N PRO A 377 -26.13 -31.28 -22.44
CA PRO A 377 -24.74 -31.48 -22.87
C PRO A 377 -24.59 -31.59 -24.39
N ALA A 378 -25.62 -32.10 -25.07
CA ALA A 378 -25.61 -32.31 -26.52
C ALA A 378 -25.48 -31.00 -27.32
N SER A 379 -25.95 -29.86 -26.78
CA SER A 379 -25.85 -28.55 -27.43
C SER A 379 -24.55 -27.80 -27.09
N ILE A 380 -23.71 -28.37 -26.20
CA ILE A 380 -22.46 -27.76 -25.70
C ILE A 380 -21.23 -28.58 -26.13
N ALA A 381 -21.41 -29.85 -26.48
CA ALA A 381 -20.34 -30.73 -26.93
C ALA A 381 -19.61 -30.15 -28.16
N PRO A 382 -18.28 -30.35 -28.28
CA PRO A 382 -17.54 -29.96 -29.47
C PRO A 382 -18.07 -30.75 -30.67
N LEU A 383 -18.13 -30.08 -31.83
CA LEU A 383 -18.49 -30.72 -33.11
C LEU A 383 -17.41 -31.72 -33.59
N ASP A 384 -16.19 -31.63 -33.05
CA ASP A 384 -15.06 -32.48 -33.39
C ASP A 384 -14.67 -33.37 -32.18
N PRO A 385 -14.86 -34.69 -32.25
CA PRO A 385 -14.49 -35.63 -31.20
C PRO A 385 -12.96 -35.82 -31.04
N GLU A 386 -12.13 -35.30 -31.95
CA GLU A 386 -10.66 -35.25 -31.80
C GLU A 386 -10.15 -33.89 -31.28
N ALA A 387 -11.03 -32.90 -31.09
CA ALA A 387 -10.63 -31.68 -30.40
C ALA A 387 -10.19 -32.06 -28.98
N PRO A 388 -9.01 -31.60 -28.51
CA PRO A 388 -8.62 -31.84 -27.13
C PRO A 388 -9.75 -31.34 -26.24
N ASP A 389 -10.21 -32.19 -25.31
CA ASP A 389 -11.23 -31.87 -24.29
C ASP A 389 -11.12 -30.39 -23.97
N PHE A 390 -12.17 -29.60 -24.23
CA PHE A 390 -12.16 -28.16 -23.96
C PHE A 390 -11.44 -27.96 -22.62
N LEU A 391 -10.28 -27.28 -22.64
CA LEU A 391 -9.53 -26.97 -21.42
C LEU A 391 -10.45 -26.08 -20.59
N SER A 392 -11.24 -26.76 -19.75
CA SER A 392 -12.48 -26.23 -19.28
C SER A 392 -12.19 -25.09 -18.33
N LEU A 393 -12.72 -23.92 -18.63
CA LEU A 393 -12.66 -22.79 -17.70
C LEU A 393 -13.46 -23.09 -16.41
N GLU A 394 -14.29 -24.13 -16.41
CA GLU A 394 -15.20 -24.48 -15.32
C GLU A 394 -14.45 -24.68 -13.99
N THR A 395 -13.39 -25.49 -14.00
CA THR A 395 -12.60 -25.79 -12.79
C THR A 395 -12.02 -24.50 -12.21
N THR A 396 -11.42 -23.65 -13.05
CA THR A 396 -10.84 -22.38 -12.61
C THR A 396 -11.92 -21.41 -12.12
N LEU A 397 -13.08 -21.34 -12.80
CA LEU A 397 -14.22 -20.51 -12.39
C LEU A 397 -14.80 -20.92 -11.04
N GLU A 398 -14.79 -22.22 -10.73
CA GLU A 398 -15.30 -22.76 -9.46
C GLU A 398 -14.30 -22.61 -8.33
N SER A 399 -13.00 -22.89 -8.56
CA SER A 399 -12.01 -22.91 -7.49
C SER A 399 -11.37 -21.55 -7.19
N ALA A 400 -11.26 -20.65 -8.18
CA ALA A 400 -10.55 -19.38 -8.01
C ALA A 400 -11.16 -18.46 -6.95
N PRO A 401 -12.49 -18.27 -6.85
CA PRO A 401 -13.09 -17.38 -5.87
C PRO A 401 -12.69 -17.69 -4.43
N ASP A 402 -12.79 -18.95 -4.02
CA ASP A 402 -12.48 -19.36 -2.64
C ASP A 402 -10.99 -19.20 -2.33
N ALA A 403 -10.12 -19.50 -3.29
CA ALA A 403 -8.67 -19.32 -3.13
C ALA A 403 -8.31 -17.82 -2.99
N ILE A 404 -8.87 -16.97 -3.86
CA ILE A 404 -8.63 -15.51 -3.82
C ILE A 404 -9.16 -14.92 -2.51
N ARG A 405 -10.37 -15.30 -2.10
CA ARG A 405 -10.99 -14.86 -0.83
C ARG A 405 -10.11 -15.24 0.36
N LYS A 406 -9.65 -16.49 0.42
CA LYS A 406 -8.76 -16.96 1.48
C LYS A 406 -7.47 -16.14 1.54
N ASP A 407 -6.83 -15.91 0.39
CA ASP A 407 -5.61 -15.10 0.36
C ASP A 407 -5.86 -13.64 0.79
N MET A 408 -7.01 -13.05 0.46
CA MET A 408 -7.36 -11.70 0.93
C MET A 408 -7.64 -11.66 2.44
N ASP A 409 -8.34 -12.66 2.98
CA ASP A 409 -8.60 -12.79 4.42
C ASP A 409 -7.30 -13.00 5.23
N ASP A 410 -6.33 -13.74 4.66
CA ASP A 410 -4.99 -13.94 5.22
C ASP A 410 -4.03 -12.75 4.96
N ILE A 411 -4.49 -11.67 4.32
CA ILE A 411 -3.68 -10.49 3.94
C ILE A 411 -2.52 -10.85 2.98
N ASN A 412 -2.65 -11.94 2.24
CA ASN A 412 -1.73 -12.39 1.19
C ASN A 412 -2.06 -11.75 -0.16
N LEU A 413 -2.07 -10.42 -0.21
CA LEU A 413 -2.50 -9.63 -1.38
C LEU A 413 -1.82 -10.03 -2.71
N ASN A 414 -0.52 -10.37 -2.67
CA ASN A 414 0.20 -10.82 -3.87
C ASN A 414 -0.35 -12.13 -4.45
N ASN A 415 -0.73 -13.07 -3.60
CA ASN A 415 -1.28 -14.35 -4.04
C ASN A 415 -2.74 -14.17 -4.50
N ALA A 416 -3.53 -13.37 -3.78
CA ALA A 416 -4.88 -13.01 -4.19
C ALA A 416 -4.89 -12.38 -5.60
N LEU A 417 -4.05 -11.37 -5.85
CA LEU A 417 -3.92 -10.76 -7.17
C LEU A 417 -3.41 -11.76 -8.22
N ARG A 418 -2.47 -12.65 -7.87
CA ARG A 418 -2.05 -13.72 -8.79
C ARG A 418 -3.22 -14.64 -9.15
N GLY A 419 -4.07 -15.01 -8.19
CA GLY A 419 -5.26 -15.82 -8.43
C GLY A 419 -6.26 -15.13 -9.36
N VAL A 420 -6.51 -13.83 -9.17
CA VAL A 420 -7.35 -13.03 -10.08
C VAL A 420 -6.78 -13.04 -11.51
N PHE A 421 -5.47 -12.82 -11.66
CA PHE A 421 -4.85 -12.77 -12.99
C PHE A 421 -4.69 -14.15 -13.63
N GLU A 422 -4.60 -15.22 -12.84
CA GLU A 422 -4.69 -16.58 -13.33
C GLU A 422 -6.07 -16.85 -13.93
N LEU A 423 -7.16 -16.51 -13.21
CA LEU A 423 -8.53 -16.62 -13.73
C LEU A 423 -8.69 -15.85 -15.06
N LEU A 424 -8.19 -14.62 -15.13
CA LEU A 424 -8.23 -13.80 -16.35
C LEU A 424 -7.39 -14.40 -17.49
N ARG A 425 -6.21 -14.95 -17.19
CA ARG A 425 -5.33 -15.59 -18.18
C ARG A 425 -5.98 -16.83 -18.77
N GLU A 426 -6.51 -17.71 -17.92
CA GLU A 426 -7.20 -18.92 -18.34
C GLU A 426 -8.45 -18.59 -19.15
N THR A 427 -9.14 -17.50 -18.81
CA THR A 427 -10.27 -16.98 -19.60
C THR A 427 -9.82 -16.49 -20.99
N ASN A 428 -8.69 -15.78 -21.07
CA ASN A 428 -8.13 -15.36 -22.35
C ASN A 428 -7.67 -16.54 -23.21
N ARG A 429 -7.17 -17.63 -22.60
CA ARG A 429 -6.88 -18.88 -23.31
C ARG A 429 -8.18 -19.52 -23.81
N PHE A 430 -9.16 -19.68 -22.94
CA PHE A 430 -10.46 -20.29 -23.26
C PHE A 430 -11.18 -19.57 -24.41
N ILE A 431 -11.26 -18.23 -24.41
CA ILE A 431 -11.87 -17.50 -25.53
C ILE A 431 -11.07 -17.62 -26.85
N THR A 432 -9.75 -17.85 -26.75
CA THR A 432 -8.88 -18.05 -27.92
C THR A 432 -9.10 -19.43 -28.52
N ASP A 433 -9.16 -20.46 -27.68
CA ASP A 433 -9.32 -21.85 -28.11
C ASP A 433 -10.75 -22.12 -28.64
N THR A 434 -11.76 -21.49 -28.04
CA THR A 434 -13.18 -21.64 -28.45
C THR A 434 -13.54 -20.84 -29.70
N GLU A 435 -12.73 -19.86 -30.09
CA GLU A 435 -12.91 -19.04 -31.29
C GLU A 435 -14.36 -18.57 -31.56
N PRO A 436 -15.02 -17.83 -30.65
CA PRO A 436 -16.44 -17.45 -30.79
C PRO A 436 -16.73 -16.64 -32.06
N TRP A 437 -15.72 -15.98 -32.63
CA TRP A 437 -15.81 -15.28 -33.92
C TRP A 437 -15.99 -16.20 -35.14
N LYS A 438 -15.68 -17.50 -35.00
CA LYS A 438 -16.00 -18.54 -35.99
C LYS A 438 -17.39 -19.10 -35.73
N ILE A 439 -17.69 -19.48 -34.48
CA ILE A 439 -18.99 -20.05 -34.07
C ILE A 439 -20.15 -19.13 -34.48
N VAL A 440 -19.99 -17.82 -34.35
CA VAL A 440 -21.04 -16.85 -34.71
C VAL A 440 -21.41 -16.81 -36.20
N LYS A 441 -20.66 -17.48 -37.07
CA LYS A 441 -20.95 -17.59 -38.51
C LYS A 441 -21.75 -18.85 -38.84
N GLU A 442 -21.84 -19.80 -37.91
CA GLU A 442 -22.65 -21.01 -38.04
C GLU A 442 -24.13 -20.66 -37.87
N THR A 443 -25.00 -21.40 -38.56
CA THR A 443 -26.44 -21.12 -38.64
C THR A 443 -27.31 -22.13 -37.90
N ASP A 444 -26.73 -23.17 -37.32
CA ASP A 444 -27.48 -24.14 -36.52
C ASP A 444 -27.85 -23.57 -35.14
N LEU A 445 -28.93 -24.09 -34.53
CA LEU A 445 -29.40 -23.60 -33.24
C LEU A 445 -28.42 -23.93 -32.10
N ASP A 446 -27.72 -25.06 -32.21
CA ASP A 446 -26.74 -25.49 -31.23
C ASP A 446 -25.52 -24.56 -31.19
N ALA A 447 -25.09 -23.99 -32.33
CA ALA A 447 -24.03 -22.99 -32.39
C ALA A 447 -24.38 -21.74 -31.61
N ARG A 448 -25.65 -21.31 -31.63
CA ARG A 448 -26.06 -20.15 -30.84
C ARG A 448 -26.00 -20.45 -29.34
N VAL A 449 -26.37 -21.67 -28.94
CA VAL A 449 -26.24 -22.12 -27.54
C VAL A 449 -24.78 -22.20 -27.14
N ARG A 450 -23.91 -22.84 -27.95
CA ARG A 450 -22.45 -22.91 -27.74
C ARG A 450 -21.82 -21.52 -27.62
N LEU A 451 -22.15 -20.60 -28.52
CA LEU A 451 -21.64 -19.23 -28.48
C LEU A 451 -22.00 -18.54 -27.16
N ASN A 452 -23.28 -18.57 -26.78
CA ASN A 452 -23.73 -17.95 -25.54
C ASN A 452 -23.13 -18.63 -24.30
N TRP A 453 -22.89 -19.94 -24.35
CA TRP A 453 -22.20 -20.70 -23.30
C TRP A 453 -20.74 -20.26 -23.11
N VAL A 454 -20.01 -20.02 -24.20
CA VAL A 454 -18.64 -19.45 -24.16
C VAL A 454 -18.65 -18.03 -23.60
N ILE A 455 -19.52 -17.16 -24.12
CA ILE A 455 -19.59 -15.76 -23.71
C ILE A 455 -19.99 -15.63 -22.24
N TYR A 456 -20.93 -16.45 -21.76
CA TYR A 456 -21.36 -16.45 -20.36
C TYR A 456 -20.21 -16.77 -19.41
N ARG A 457 -19.39 -17.79 -19.70
CA ARG A 457 -18.23 -18.14 -18.86
C ARG A 457 -17.19 -17.04 -18.79
N CYS A 458 -16.87 -16.44 -19.93
CA CYS A 458 -15.95 -15.31 -19.97
C CYS A 458 -16.51 -14.09 -19.22
N ALA A 459 -17.81 -13.85 -19.31
CA ALA A 459 -18.47 -12.77 -18.58
C ALA A 459 -18.48 -13.01 -17.07
N GLU A 460 -18.77 -14.24 -16.61
CA GLU A 460 -18.66 -14.61 -15.19
C GLU A 460 -17.23 -14.43 -14.67
N ALA A 461 -16.22 -14.88 -15.42
CA ALA A 461 -14.82 -14.70 -15.01
C ALA A 461 -14.44 -13.21 -14.87
N LEU A 462 -14.85 -12.37 -15.83
CA LEU A 462 -14.63 -10.92 -15.75
C LEU A 462 -15.39 -10.28 -14.58
N ARG A 463 -16.63 -10.71 -14.32
CA ARG A 463 -17.47 -10.23 -13.22
C ARG A 463 -16.84 -10.55 -11.87
N ILE A 464 -16.43 -11.79 -11.67
CA ILE A 464 -15.75 -12.28 -10.47
C ILE A 464 -14.43 -11.52 -10.26
N ALA A 465 -13.58 -11.45 -11.30
CA ALA A 465 -12.34 -10.70 -11.25
C ALA A 465 -12.57 -9.22 -10.93
N GLY A 466 -13.59 -8.60 -11.55
CA GLY A 466 -14.00 -7.23 -11.27
C GLY A 466 -14.35 -7.01 -9.80
N ILE A 467 -15.13 -7.92 -9.20
CA ILE A 467 -15.49 -7.82 -7.77
C ILE A 467 -14.24 -7.86 -6.88
N PHE A 468 -13.34 -8.82 -7.09
CA PHE A 468 -12.10 -8.95 -6.31
C PHE A 468 -11.10 -7.82 -6.54
N LEU A 469 -11.18 -7.11 -7.66
CA LEU A 469 -10.30 -5.98 -7.96
C LEU A 469 -10.77 -4.66 -7.35
N GLN A 470 -12.02 -4.54 -6.90
CA GLN A 470 -12.56 -3.30 -6.30
C GLN A 470 -11.73 -2.72 -5.16
N PRO A 471 -11.15 -3.52 -4.23
CA PRO A 471 -10.32 -2.95 -3.17
C PRO A 471 -9.04 -2.29 -3.70
N VAL A 472 -8.47 -2.81 -4.78
CA VAL A 472 -7.18 -2.37 -5.34
C VAL A 472 -7.36 -1.29 -6.40
N MET A 473 -8.31 -1.48 -7.31
CA MET A 473 -8.63 -0.60 -8.43
C MET A 473 -10.12 -0.19 -8.35
N PRO A 474 -10.50 0.70 -7.41
CA PRO A 474 -11.91 1.00 -7.17
C PRO A 474 -12.62 1.63 -8.37
N THR A 475 -11.96 2.52 -9.11
CA THR A 475 -12.60 3.24 -10.22
C THR A 475 -12.70 2.36 -11.47
N LYS A 476 -11.64 1.62 -11.81
CA LYS A 476 -11.59 0.73 -12.98
C LYS A 476 -12.38 -0.56 -12.75
N ALA A 477 -12.41 -1.10 -11.54
CA ALA A 477 -13.29 -2.21 -11.24
C ALA A 477 -14.77 -1.80 -11.34
N ALA A 478 -15.13 -0.59 -10.86
CA ALA A 478 -16.47 -0.05 -11.05
C ALA A 478 -16.82 0.11 -12.53
N GLU A 479 -15.95 0.73 -13.33
CA GLU A 479 -16.14 0.90 -14.78
C GLU A 479 -16.30 -0.45 -15.51
N LEU A 480 -15.52 -1.46 -15.11
CA LEU A 480 -15.61 -2.83 -15.64
C LEU A 480 -16.98 -3.45 -15.33
N LEU A 481 -17.42 -3.36 -14.07
CA LEU A 481 -18.67 -3.95 -13.59
C LEU A 481 -19.90 -3.20 -14.14
N ASP A 482 -19.83 -1.87 -14.25
CA ASP A 482 -20.84 -1.04 -14.94
C ASP A 482 -20.99 -1.47 -16.39
N GLY A 483 -19.86 -1.63 -17.09
CA GLY A 483 -19.84 -2.07 -18.47
C GLY A 483 -20.23 -3.52 -18.71
N LEU A 484 -20.28 -4.35 -17.66
CA LEU A 484 -20.91 -5.67 -17.67
C LEU A 484 -22.40 -5.63 -17.30
N GLY A 485 -22.91 -4.50 -16.78
CA GLY A 485 -24.30 -4.36 -16.34
C GLY A 485 -24.57 -4.95 -14.96
N VAL A 486 -23.54 -5.08 -14.12
CA VAL A 486 -23.66 -5.65 -12.76
C VAL A 486 -24.19 -4.56 -11.82
N LYS A 487 -25.29 -4.82 -11.13
CA LYS A 487 -25.88 -3.82 -10.20
C LYS A 487 -24.96 -3.56 -8.99
N PRO A 488 -24.89 -2.34 -8.43
CA PRO A 488 -24.01 -2.01 -7.30
C PRO A 488 -24.15 -2.96 -6.10
N GLU A 489 -25.38 -3.38 -5.78
CA GLU A 489 -25.69 -4.24 -4.64
C GLU A 489 -25.19 -5.68 -4.84
N ARG A 490 -24.82 -6.05 -6.08
CA ARG A 490 -24.29 -7.36 -6.46
C ARG A 490 -22.79 -7.37 -6.71
N ARG A 491 -22.07 -6.38 -6.16
CA ARG A 491 -20.61 -6.27 -6.26
C ARG A 491 -19.89 -6.71 -4.98
N THR A 492 -20.51 -7.56 -4.16
CA THR A 492 -19.92 -8.09 -2.92
C THR A 492 -19.29 -9.47 -3.14
N VAL A 493 -18.49 -9.93 -2.18
CA VAL A 493 -17.86 -11.26 -2.20
C VAL A 493 -18.89 -12.39 -2.28
N GLU A 494 -20.09 -12.20 -1.73
CA GLU A 494 -21.22 -13.13 -1.85
C GLU A 494 -21.57 -13.42 -3.32
N PHE A 495 -21.49 -12.40 -4.17
CA PHE A 495 -21.73 -12.54 -5.60
C PHE A 495 -20.48 -12.93 -6.38
N ALA A 496 -19.31 -13.10 -5.77
CA ALA A 496 -18.06 -13.38 -6.47
C ALA A 496 -17.89 -14.86 -6.88
N THR A 497 -18.99 -15.59 -7.10
CA THR A 497 -18.98 -17.00 -7.54
C THR A 497 -19.80 -17.15 -8.83
N LYS A 498 -19.47 -18.15 -9.65
CA LYS A 498 -20.21 -18.42 -10.89
C LYS A 498 -21.69 -18.70 -10.60
N GLY A 499 -22.58 -18.02 -11.31
CA GLY A 499 -24.03 -18.29 -11.27
C GLY A 499 -24.79 -17.64 -10.10
N THR A 500 -24.12 -16.90 -9.21
CA THR A 500 -24.77 -16.18 -8.11
C THR A 500 -25.46 -14.89 -8.56
N ASP A 501 -25.17 -14.39 -9.76
CA ASP A 501 -25.87 -13.28 -10.39
C ASP A 501 -26.27 -13.66 -11.83
N LEU A 502 -27.58 -13.66 -12.10
CA LEU A 502 -28.17 -13.97 -13.40
C LEU A 502 -29.03 -12.81 -13.94
N GLU A 503 -28.85 -11.60 -13.43
CA GLU A 503 -29.57 -10.42 -13.92
C GLU A 503 -28.65 -9.30 -14.43
N TYR A 504 -27.36 -9.57 -14.59
CA TYR A 504 -26.43 -8.64 -15.21
C TYR A 504 -26.39 -8.80 -16.73
N GLY A 505 -25.74 -7.85 -17.40
CA GLY A 505 -25.57 -7.84 -18.85
C GLY A 505 -25.90 -6.49 -19.45
N VAL A 506 -25.16 -6.11 -20.49
CA VAL A 506 -25.43 -4.89 -21.26
C VAL A 506 -26.01 -5.28 -22.62
N ALA A 507 -27.02 -4.53 -23.06
CA ALA A 507 -27.59 -4.69 -24.39
C ALA A 507 -26.52 -4.42 -25.47
N PRO A 508 -26.54 -5.14 -26.60
CA PRO A 508 -25.58 -4.90 -27.67
C PRO A 508 -25.73 -3.47 -28.23
N ILE A 509 -24.59 -2.83 -28.50
CA ILE A 509 -24.54 -1.53 -29.16
C ILE A 509 -25.19 -1.68 -30.54
N LYS A 510 -26.32 -0.99 -30.78
CA LYS A 510 -27.02 -1.02 -32.06
C LYS A 510 -26.27 -0.16 -33.06
N LYS A 511 -25.91 -0.73 -34.23
CA LYS A 511 -25.40 0.04 -35.38
C LYS A 511 -26.42 1.12 -35.76
N GLY A 512 -26.16 2.37 -35.41
CA GLY A 512 -27.02 3.49 -35.70
C GLY A 512 -26.51 4.82 -35.16
N ASP A 513 -25.86 4.80 -33.99
CA ASP A 513 -25.30 5.98 -33.33
C ASP A 513 -23.88 5.66 -32.85
N ASP A 514 -22.88 5.59 -33.73
CA ASP A 514 -21.51 5.24 -33.29
C ASP A 514 -20.43 6.08 -33.97
N VAL A 515 -19.88 7.01 -33.18
CA VAL A 515 -18.46 7.36 -33.27
C VAL A 515 -17.68 6.04 -33.07
N LYS A 516 -16.73 5.73 -33.96
CA LYS A 516 -15.85 4.56 -33.77
C LYS A 516 -15.24 4.66 -32.36
N PRO A 517 -15.39 3.66 -31.48
CA PRO A 517 -14.81 3.73 -30.15
C PRO A 517 -13.31 3.93 -30.30
N ASN A 518 -12.84 5.07 -29.80
CA ASN A 518 -11.46 5.47 -29.88
C ASN A 518 -10.63 4.50 -29.02
N ALA A 519 -9.41 4.15 -29.42
CA ALA A 519 -8.53 3.35 -28.56
C ALA A 519 -8.31 4.02 -27.18
N PHE A 520 -8.45 5.36 -27.14
CA PHE A 520 -8.40 6.17 -25.92
C PHE A 520 -9.67 6.12 -25.06
N GLU A 521 -10.76 5.49 -25.51
CA GLU A 521 -12.00 5.26 -24.74
C GLU A 521 -12.04 3.84 -24.13
N ALA A 522 -10.98 3.05 -24.29
CA ALA A 522 -10.86 1.76 -23.61
C ALA A 522 -10.67 1.97 -22.10
N ILE A 523 -11.13 1.00 -21.31
CA ILE A 523 -10.93 1.00 -19.85
C ILE A 523 -9.45 1.16 -19.45
N PHE A 524 -8.54 0.60 -20.26
CA PHE A 524 -7.10 0.82 -20.19
C PHE A 524 -6.58 1.31 -21.56
N PRO A 525 -6.55 2.63 -21.81
CA PRO A 525 -6.11 3.19 -23.09
C PRO A 525 -4.62 2.97 -23.32
N PRO A 526 -4.11 3.00 -24.57
CA PRO A 526 -2.67 2.95 -24.84
C PRO A 526 -1.93 4.05 -24.09
N VAL A 527 -0.78 3.71 -23.49
CA VAL A 527 0.10 4.71 -22.90
C VAL A 527 0.69 5.53 -24.05
N PRO A 528 0.73 6.89 -23.97
CA PRO A 528 1.45 7.69 -24.95
C PRO A 528 2.88 7.14 -25.09
N GLY A 529 3.35 6.93 -26.32
CA GLY A 529 4.70 6.43 -26.56
C GLY A 529 5.72 7.32 -25.84
N VAL A 530 6.27 6.83 -24.74
CA VAL A 530 7.35 7.49 -24.04
C VAL A 530 8.60 7.14 -24.83
N GLU A 531 9.13 8.07 -25.61
CA GLU A 531 10.57 8.05 -25.89
C GLU A 531 11.25 8.17 -24.53
N LEU A 532 11.61 7.01 -23.96
CA LEU A 532 12.51 6.98 -22.82
C LEU A 532 13.85 7.47 -23.37
N PRO A 533 14.45 8.54 -22.82
CA PRO A 533 15.87 8.76 -23.09
C PRO A 533 16.58 7.49 -22.61
N ASP A 534 17.32 6.84 -23.51
CA ASP A 534 18.15 5.67 -23.21
C ASP A 534 18.98 5.98 -21.97
N TYR A 535 18.53 5.49 -20.81
CA TYR A 535 19.39 5.43 -19.64
C TYR A 535 20.22 4.18 -19.85
N ASP A 536 21.41 4.36 -20.42
CA ASP A 536 22.47 3.38 -20.42
C ASP A 536 22.64 2.86 -19.00
N VAL A 537 22.18 1.63 -18.78
CA VAL A 537 22.59 0.83 -17.64
C VAL A 537 24.09 0.61 -17.83
N VAL A 538 24.90 1.35 -17.08
CA VAL A 538 26.33 1.10 -16.98
C VAL A 538 26.51 -0.30 -16.39
N ALA A 539 26.64 -1.27 -17.29
CA ALA A 539 27.18 -2.60 -17.05
C ALA A 539 28.10 -2.94 -18.22
N GLY A 540 29.39 -2.66 -18.01
CA GLY A 540 30.51 -3.39 -18.59
C GLY A 540 30.52 -3.64 -20.10
N ARG A 541 31.34 -2.82 -20.80
CA ARG A 541 32.09 -3.16 -22.03
C ARG A 541 31.43 -4.16 -22.98
N SER A 542 30.79 -3.63 -24.03
CA SER A 542 30.79 -4.30 -25.33
C SER A 542 30.91 -3.25 -26.43
N GLU A 543 31.93 -3.42 -27.27
CA GLU A 543 32.28 -2.58 -28.40
C GLU A 543 31.09 -2.30 -29.34
N PRO A 544 31.02 -1.11 -29.97
CA PRO A 544 29.93 -0.79 -30.88
C PRO A 544 30.04 -1.65 -32.15
N LYS A 545 29.04 -2.52 -32.38
CA LYS A 545 28.82 -3.14 -33.69
C LYS A 545 28.53 -2.03 -34.71
N PRO A 546 29.18 -2.02 -35.89
CA PRO A 546 28.94 -1.00 -36.89
C PRO A 546 27.54 -1.18 -37.52
N GLN A 547 26.73 -0.12 -37.48
CA GLN A 547 25.51 0.00 -38.28
C GLN A 547 25.88 -0.01 -39.77
N ARG A 548 25.48 -1.07 -40.47
CA ARG A 548 25.55 -1.14 -41.94
C ARG A 548 24.52 -0.18 -42.54
N PHE A 549 24.91 1.05 -42.81
CA PHE A 549 24.22 1.90 -43.78
C PHE A 549 24.54 1.41 -45.18
N ARG A 550 23.57 0.78 -45.85
CA ARG A 550 23.62 0.52 -47.29
C ARG A 550 23.42 1.84 -48.03
N THR A 551 24.50 2.54 -48.35
CA THR A 551 24.49 3.67 -49.30
C THR A 551 24.89 3.16 -50.69
N ASN A 552 23.92 3.13 -51.61
CA ASN A 552 24.07 2.67 -53.00
C ASN A 552 24.61 3.77 -53.94
N ASN A 553 25.51 4.65 -53.48
CA ASN A 553 26.15 5.60 -54.38
C ASN A 553 27.68 5.62 -54.21
N ARG A 554 28.37 5.88 -55.32
CA ARG A 554 29.83 5.80 -55.48
C ARG A 554 30.59 6.84 -54.64
N LEU A 555 29.95 7.96 -54.32
CA LEU A 555 30.48 9.01 -53.44
C LEU A 555 30.50 8.57 -51.96
N GLY A 556 29.49 7.81 -51.53
CA GLY A 556 29.43 7.24 -50.18
C GLY A 556 30.51 6.18 -49.91
N ARG A 557 30.96 5.46 -50.94
CA ARG A 557 32.09 4.52 -50.83
C ARG A 557 33.44 5.24 -50.69
N MET A 558 33.69 6.27 -51.49
CA MET A 558 34.91 7.09 -51.36
C MET A 558 35.01 7.78 -49.99
N ALA A 559 33.88 8.27 -49.45
CA ALA A 559 33.87 8.89 -48.12
C ALA A 559 34.13 7.87 -47.00
N ALA A 560 33.67 6.62 -47.15
CA ALA A 560 33.94 5.55 -46.20
C ALA A 560 35.40 5.09 -46.24
N ASP A 561 35.99 4.98 -47.44
CA ASP A 561 37.40 4.57 -47.60
C ASP A 561 38.37 5.65 -47.05
N LEU A 562 38.09 6.94 -47.31
CA LEU A 562 38.87 8.06 -46.73
C LEU A 562 38.75 8.16 -45.21
N ALA A 563 37.56 7.85 -44.66
CA ALA A 563 37.35 7.82 -43.21
C ALA A 563 38.01 6.60 -42.54
N GLN A 564 38.27 5.53 -43.29
CA GLN A 564 38.98 4.35 -42.82
C GLN A 564 40.51 4.58 -42.81
N GLU A 565 41.05 5.27 -43.82
CA GLU A 565 42.46 5.67 -43.86
C GLU A 565 42.81 6.65 -42.73
N ALA A 566 41.94 7.63 -42.45
CA ALA A 566 42.16 8.59 -41.37
C ALA A 566 42.16 8.00 -39.95
N ARG A 567 41.64 6.77 -39.75
CA ARG A 567 41.64 6.07 -38.46
C ARG A 567 42.87 5.19 -38.23
N ASN A 568 43.65 4.91 -39.27
CA ASN A 568 44.80 4.01 -39.22
C ASN A 568 46.15 4.75 -39.21
N THR A 569 46.15 6.08 -39.16
CA THR A 569 47.38 6.87 -39.03
C THR A 569 47.66 7.15 -37.55
N PRO A 570 48.79 6.67 -37.00
CA PRO A 570 49.17 6.97 -35.62
C PRO A 570 49.95 8.28 -35.55
N GLU A 571 49.38 9.29 -34.90
CA GLU A 571 50.10 10.28 -34.06
C GLU A 571 49.25 10.63 -32.85
#